data_AF-A0AAX6I9A5-F1
#
_entry.id   AF-A0AAX6I9A5-F1
#
_cell.length_a   1.000
_cell.length_b   1.000
_cell.length_c   1.000
_cell.angle_alpha   90.00
_cell.angle_beta   90.00
_cell.angle_gamma   90.00
#
_symmetry.space_group_name_H-M   'P 1'
#
loop_
_entity.id
_entity.type
_entity.pdbx_description
1 polymer ?
#
loop_
_entity_poly.entity_id
_entity_poly.type
_entity_poly.pdbx_seq_one_letter_code
_entity_poly.pdbx_strand_id
1 'polypeptide(L)'
;MFGKWKAGPGKAFFDAISKAVEKIDLIAEDLGVITEDVVQLRKSIRAHGMAVLQSPICGSDNPHLPHNHEQYQVVYTGTHDNDTTVGWWANLKQEERQTVSVLIACCKESRIWSLMSKRVFLLLVRPAPL
;
A
#
# COMPACT_ATOMS: atom_id res chain seq x y z
N MET A 1 -4.61 -25.05 17.23
CA MET A 1 -5.20 -24.20 16.16
C MET A 1 -6.69 -24.46 16.10
N PHE A 2 -7.53 -23.45 16.36
CA PHE A 2 -8.99 -23.58 16.34
C PHE A 2 -9.59 -22.83 15.13
N GLY A 3 -9.15 -23.20 13.92
CA GLY A 3 -9.61 -22.56 12.69
C GLY A 3 -9.08 -23.26 11.45
N LYS A 4 -9.67 -22.95 10.28
CA LYS A 4 -9.22 -23.43 8.98
C LYS A 4 -9.50 -22.42 7.88
N TRP A 5 -8.56 -22.28 6.95
CA TRP A 5 -8.77 -21.53 5.71
C TRP A 5 -9.84 -22.20 4.84
N LYS A 6 -10.60 -21.38 4.11
CA LYS A 6 -11.62 -21.81 3.16
C LYS A 6 -11.41 -21.05 1.86
N ALA A 7 -11.54 -21.76 0.74
CA ALA A 7 -11.47 -21.13 -0.58
C ALA A 7 -12.62 -20.12 -0.73
N GLY A 8 -12.28 -18.89 -1.10
CA GLY A 8 -13.25 -17.88 -1.50
C GLY A 8 -13.79 -18.11 -2.92
N PRO A 9 -14.76 -17.30 -3.38
CA PRO A 9 -15.33 -17.41 -4.73
C PRO A 9 -14.37 -16.96 -5.84
N GLY A 10 -13.29 -16.26 -5.49
CA GLY A 10 -12.26 -15.82 -6.42
C GLY A 10 -12.80 -14.92 -7.53
N LYS A 11 -12.26 -15.07 -8.75
CA LYS A 11 -12.57 -14.23 -9.90
C LYS A 11 -14.05 -14.29 -10.31
N ALA A 12 -14.73 -15.41 -10.09
CA ALA A 12 -16.14 -15.59 -10.46
C ALA A 12 -17.06 -14.54 -9.80
N PHE A 13 -16.73 -14.10 -8.59
CA PHE A 13 -17.45 -13.02 -7.90
C PHE A 13 -17.30 -11.68 -8.63
N PHE A 14 -16.06 -11.32 -8.99
CA PHE A 14 -15.78 -10.08 -9.71
C PHE A 14 -16.35 -10.09 -11.13
N ASP A 15 -16.33 -11.24 -11.80
CA ASP A 15 -16.96 -11.41 -13.11
C ASP A 15 -18.48 -11.19 -13.05
N ALA A 16 -19.13 -11.59 -11.96
CA ALA A 16 -20.54 -11.31 -11.74
C ALA A 16 -20.80 -9.81 -11.50
N ILE A 17 -19.93 -9.13 -10.73
CA ILE A 17 -20.02 -7.67 -10.53
C ILE A 17 -19.86 -6.93 -11.85
N SER A 18 -18.86 -7.26 -12.66
CA SER A 18 -18.61 -6.60 -13.95
C SER A 18 -19.75 -6.78 -14.95
N LYS A 19 -20.57 -7.83 -14.82
CA LYS A 19 -21.79 -8.00 -15.62
C LYS A 19 -22.96 -7.14 -15.13
N ALA A 20 -23.01 -6.87 -13.83
CA ALA A 20 -24.09 -6.12 -13.19
C ALA A 20 -23.82 -4.60 -13.14
N VAL A 21 -22.56 -4.18 -13.18
CA VAL A 21 -22.11 -2.80 -13.00
C VAL A 21 -21.13 -2.43 -14.11
N GLU A 22 -21.38 -1.31 -14.80
CA GLU A 22 -20.65 -0.90 -16.01
C GLU A 22 -19.17 -0.57 -15.76
N LYS A 23 -18.85 0.08 -14.63
CA LYS A 23 -17.47 0.38 -14.24
C LYS A 23 -17.34 0.36 -12.72
N ILE A 24 -16.29 -0.32 -12.22
CA ILE A 24 -15.92 -0.32 -10.81
C ILE A 24 -14.41 -0.13 -10.68
N ASP A 25 -14.01 0.87 -9.92
CA ASP A 25 -12.62 1.11 -9.56
C ASP A 25 -12.41 0.58 -8.14
N LEU A 26 -11.59 -0.47 -8.02
CA LEU A 26 -11.36 -1.17 -6.76
C LEU A 26 -9.97 -0.87 -6.21
N ILE A 27 -9.91 -0.67 -4.89
CA ILE A 27 -8.68 -0.70 -4.10
C ILE A 27 -8.79 -1.91 -3.19
N ALA A 28 -7.84 -2.83 -3.30
CA ALA A 28 -7.71 -3.96 -2.41
C ALA A 28 -6.86 -3.53 -1.20
N GLU A 29 -7.41 -3.69 -0.01
CA GLU A 29 -6.60 -3.74 1.21
C GLU A 29 -5.89 -5.10 1.21
N ASP A 30 -4.63 -5.10 0.78
CA ASP A 30 -3.78 -6.28 0.59
C ASP A 30 -2.54 -6.24 1.49
N LEU A 31 -2.69 -5.74 2.72
CA LEU A 31 -1.59 -5.61 3.68
C LEU A 31 -1.32 -6.91 4.44
N GLY A 32 -0.14 -7.00 5.05
CA GLY A 32 0.28 -8.13 5.86
C GLY A 32 0.83 -9.31 5.04
N VAL A 33 0.82 -10.51 5.64
CA VAL A 33 1.29 -11.73 4.97
C VAL A 33 0.14 -12.30 4.13
N ILE A 34 0.23 -12.05 2.82
CA ILE A 34 -0.72 -12.57 1.84
C ILE A 34 -0.10 -13.70 1.00
N THR A 35 -0.95 -14.55 0.46
CA THR A 35 -0.57 -15.68 -0.40
C THR A 35 -0.59 -15.28 -1.87
N GLU A 36 0.14 -16.03 -2.70
CA GLU A 36 0.27 -15.73 -4.15
C GLU A 36 -1.08 -15.70 -4.87
N ASP A 37 -2.04 -16.53 -4.46
CA ASP A 37 -3.39 -16.54 -5.02
C ASP A 37 -4.15 -15.22 -4.79
N VAL A 38 -3.88 -14.51 -3.67
CA VAL A 38 -4.41 -13.17 -3.42
C VAL A 38 -3.81 -12.16 -4.38
N VAL A 39 -2.49 -12.20 -4.59
CA VAL A 39 -1.78 -11.31 -5.52
C VAL A 39 -2.29 -11.51 -6.95
N GLN A 40 -2.42 -12.78 -7.37
CA GLN A 40 -2.92 -13.13 -8.70
C GLN A 40 -4.37 -12.69 -8.89
N LEU A 41 -5.24 -12.89 -7.89
CA LEU A 41 -6.62 -12.43 -7.95
C LEU A 41 -6.70 -10.91 -8.12
N ARG A 42 -5.99 -10.14 -7.28
CA ARG A 42 -5.95 -8.66 -7.35
C ARG A 42 -5.54 -8.18 -8.73
N LYS A 43 -4.43 -8.73 -9.27
CA LYS A 43 -3.91 -8.36 -10.60
C LYS A 43 -4.89 -8.74 -11.71
N SER A 44 -5.55 -9.90 -11.62
CA SER A 44 -6.50 -10.36 -12.63
C SER A 44 -7.74 -9.46 -12.78
N ILE A 45 -8.13 -8.77 -11.71
CA ILE A 45 -9.26 -7.84 -11.71
C ILE A 45 -8.83 -6.37 -11.85
N ARG A 46 -7.53 -6.12 -12.04
CA ARG A 46 -6.92 -4.78 -12.14
C ARG A 46 -7.23 -3.85 -10.95
N ALA A 47 -7.39 -4.42 -9.76
CA ALA A 47 -7.56 -3.63 -8.55
C ALA A 47 -6.22 -3.04 -8.09
N HIS A 48 -6.25 -1.80 -7.60
CA HIS A 48 -5.08 -1.16 -7.02
C HIS A 48 -4.76 -1.82 -5.67
N GLY A 49 -3.51 -2.20 -5.44
CA GLY A 49 -3.07 -2.63 -4.11
C GLY A 49 -2.76 -1.42 -3.21
N MET A 50 -2.25 -1.66 -2.01
CA MET A 50 -1.86 -0.64 -1.05
C MET A 50 -0.36 -0.68 -0.74
N ALA A 51 0.24 0.49 -0.54
CA ALA A 51 1.52 0.65 0.14
C ALA A 51 1.32 1.56 1.35
N VAL A 52 1.85 1.19 2.51
CA VAL A 52 1.78 2.03 3.71
C VAL A 52 3.19 2.33 4.16
N LEU A 53 3.59 3.59 4.07
CA LEU A 53 4.95 4.03 4.28
C LEU A 53 5.42 3.92 5.74
N GLN A 54 4.49 3.95 6.70
CA GLN A 54 4.76 3.71 8.12
C GLN A 54 4.96 2.22 8.46
N SER A 55 4.77 1.31 7.50
CA SER A 55 5.01 -0.11 7.73
C SER A 55 6.47 -0.39 8.07
N PRO A 56 6.76 -1.42 8.90
CA PRO A 56 8.12 -1.78 9.24
C PRO A 56 8.99 -2.03 8.00
N ILE A 57 10.21 -1.51 8.02
CA ILE A 57 11.18 -1.75 6.96
C ILE A 57 11.82 -3.13 7.20
N CYS A 58 11.35 -4.15 6.48
CA CYS A 58 11.87 -5.50 6.56
C CYS A 58 12.34 -5.99 5.18
N GLY A 59 13.65 -6.09 4.97
CA GLY A 59 14.21 -6.53 3.69
C GLY A 59 14.17 -5.48 2.57
N SER A 60 14.97 -5.70 1.53
CA SER A 60 15.03 -4.82 0.36
C SER A 60 13.85 -4.99 -0.61
N ASP A 61 13.17 -6.13 -0.52
CA ASP A 61 12.00 -6.56 -1.27
C ASP A 61 10.66 -6.09 -0.66
N ASN A 62 10.71 -5.36 0.47
CA ASN A 62 9.53 -4.82 1.12
C ASN A 62 8.66 -3.99 0.14
N PRO A 63 7.40 -4.39 -0.11
CA PRO A 63 6.54 -3.73 -1.09
C PRO A 63 6.13 -2.31 -0.68
N HIS A 64 6.37 -1.92 0.58
CA HIS A 64 6.08 -0.58 1.06
C HIS A 64 7.21 0.43 0.77
N LEU A 65 8.39 -0.03 0.38
CA LEU A 65 9.52 0.84 0.03
C LEU A 65 9.28 1.54 -1.32
N PRO A 66 9.58 2.85 -1.45
CA PRO A 66 9.29 3.62 -2.66
C PRO A 66 9.82 3.03 -3.97
N HIS A 67 11.00 2.40 -3.96
CA HIS A 67 11.57 1.79 -5.16
C HIS A 67 10.90 0.47 -5.58
N ASN A 68 10.05 -0.11 -4.72
CA ASN A 68 9.29 -1.33 -5.00
C ASN A 68 7.82 -1.04 -5.36
N HIS A 69 7.41 0.23 -5.42
CA HIS A 69 6.01 0.58 -5.73
C HIS A 69 5.63 0.20 -7.16
N GLU A 70 4.44 -0.41 -7.30
CA GLU A 70 3.85 -0.75 -8.60
C GLU A 70 2.98 0.41 -9.12
N GLN A 71 2.71 0.45 -10.43
CA GLN A 71 1.82 1.47 -11.03
C GLN A 71 0.38 1.40 -10.50
N TYR A 72 -0.14 0.19 -10.29
CA TYR A 72 -1.51 -0.05 -9.78
C TYR A 72 -1.49 -0.21 -8.26
N GLN A 73 -1.09 0.86 -7.57
CA GLN A 73 -0.97 0.88 -6.12
C GLN A 73 -1.34 2.26 -5.58
N VAL A 74 -2.02 2.28 -4.43
CA VAL A 74 -2.31 3.49 -3.69
C VAL A 74 -1.35 3.58 -2.51
N VAL A 75 -0.57 4.66 -2.48
CA VAL A 75 0.44 4.88 -1.46
C VAL A 75 -0.13 5.78 -0.36
N TYR A 76 -0.13 5.26 0.85
CA TYR A 76 -0.55 5.95 2.07
C TYR A 76 0.65 6.21 2.97
N THR A 77 0.59 7.31 3.70
CA THR A 77 1.57 7.61 4.74
C THR A 77 1.35 6.63 5.90
N GLY A 78 0.15 6.63 6.46
CA GLY A 78 -0.42 5.65 7.38
C GLY A 78 -1.90 5.46 7.07
N THR A 79 -2.51 4.43 7.64
CA THR A 79 -3.96 4.19 7.62
C THR A 79 -4.60 4.70 8.92
N HIS A 80 -5.91 4.50 9.08
CA HIS A 80 -6.60 4.78 10.34
C HIS A 80 -6.20 3.85 11.49
N ASP A 81 -5.57 2.71 11.20
CA ASP A 81 -5.02 1.78 12.19
C ASP A 81 -3.61 2.17 12.67
N ASN A 82 -2.98 3.14 12.01
CA ASN A 82 -1.66 3.64 12.37
C ASN A 82 -1.76 4.89 13.24
N ASP A 83 -0.70 5.18 14.01
CA ASP A 83 -0.55 6.49 14.64
C ASP A 83 -0.47 7.58 13.55
N THR A 84 -0.80 8.81 13.94
CA THR A 84 -0.50 9.98 13.12
C THR A 84 0.98 9.99 12.74
N THR A 85 1.32 10.50 11.55
CA THR A 85 2.73 10.55 11.10
C THR A 85 3.64 11.26 12.12
N VAL A 86 3.13 12.29 12.81
CA VAL A 86 3.88 13.00 13.86
C VAL A 86 4.10 12.12 15.08
N GLY A 87 3.07 11.43 15.56
CA GLY A 87 3.17 10.50 16.68
C GLY A 87 4.08 9.31 16.36
N TRP A 88 3.87 8.68 15.20
CA TRP A 88 4.74 7.61 14.69
C TRP A 88 6.20 8.04 14.66
N TRP A 89 6.51 9.18 14.03
CA TRP A 89 7.88 9.68 13.92
C TRP A 89 8.50 9.94 15.29
N ALA A 90 7.76 10.53 16.22
CA ALA A 90 8.23 10.83 17.57
C ALA A 90 8.59 9.54 18.34
N ASN A 91 7.84 8.47 18.11
CA ASN A 91 7.96 7.19 18.80
C ASN A 91 8.92 6.18 18.13
N LEU A 92 9.41 6.45 16.91
CA LEU A 92 10.40 5.60 16.23
C LEU A 92 11.69 5.44 17.05
N LYS A 93 12.27 4.24 17.01
CA LYS A 93 13.62 4.01 17.55
C LYS A 93 14.64 4.74 16.70
N GLN A 94 15.80 5.05 17.29
CA GLN A 94 16.84 5.82 16.62
C GLN A 94 17.33 5.19 15.31
N GLU A 95 17.49 3.87 15.27
CA GLU A 95 17.91 3.12 14.08
C GLU A 95 16.88 3.18 12.94
N GLU A 96 15.60 3.01 13.26
CA GLU A 96 14.49 3.13 12.32
C GLU A 96 14.40 4.55 11.77
N ARG A 97 14.52 5.55 12.65
CA ARG A 97 14.51 6.97 12.28
C ARG A 97 15.67 7.32 11.33
N GLN A 98 16.87 6.77 11.55
CA GLN A 98 18.01 6.95 10.65
C GLN A 98 17.74 6.33 9.28
N THR A 99 17.21 5.12 9.24
CA THR A 99 16.89 4.42 7.99
C THR A 99 15.85 5.19 7.18
N VAL A 100 14.75 5.62 7.82
CA VAL A 100 13.71 6.43 7.17
C VAL A 100 14.30 7.77 6.69
N SER A 101 15.17 8.41 7.46
CA SER A 101 15.84 9.66 7.06
C SER A 101 16.68 9.49 5.79
N VAL A 102 17.42 8.39 5.68
CA VAL A 102 18.21 8.07 4.47
C VAL A 102 17.29 7.84 3.27
N LEU A 103 16.21 7.06 3.43
CA LEU A 103 15.24 6.83 2.36
C LEU A 103 14.61 8.13 1.85
N ILE A 104 14.26 9.05 2.76
CA ILE A 104 13.73 10.37 2.42
C ILE A 104 14.76 11.19 1.64
N ALA A 105 16.03 11.16 2.06
CA ALA A 105 17.11 11.92 1.44
C ALA A 105 17.50 11.39 0.04
N CYS A 106 17.48 10.07 -0.15
CA CYS A 106 17.81 9.43 -1.43
C CYS A 106 16.72 9.63 -2.51
N CYS A 107 15.47 9.83 -2.11
CA CYS A 107 14.39 10.12 -3.04
C CYS A 107 14.42 11.61 -3.45
N LYS A 108 15.14 11.95 -4.53
CA LYS A 108 15.15 13.31 -5.14
C LYS A 108 13.77 13.80 -5.61
N GLU A 109 12.76 12.92 -5.68
CA GLU A 109 11.35 13.24 -5.97
C GLU A 109 10.48 13.41 -4.72
N SER A 110 11.04 13.57 -3.51
CA SER A 110 10.25 13.53 -2.27
C SER A 110 9.47 14.81 -1.95
N ARG A 111 8.76 15.41 -2.91
CA ARG A 111 7.68 16.36 -2.59
C ARG A 111 6.68 15.72 -1.61
N ILE A 112 6.41 14.41 -1.73
CA ILE A 112 5.49 13.65 -0.87
C ILE A 112 5.96 13.61 0.59
N TRP A 113 7.24 13.33 0.83
CA TRP A 113 7.80 13.23 2.19
C TRP A 113 8.23 14.58 2.78
N SER A 114 8.68 15.52 1.95
CA SER A 114 8.89 16.90 2.41
C SER A 114 7.56 17.60 2.75
N LEU A 115 6.46 17.28 2.05
CA LEU A 115 5.09 17.70 2.44
C LEU A 115 4.65 17.06 3.76
N MET A 116 5.16 15.89 4.16
CA MET A 116 4.82 15.30 5.45
C MET A 116 5.34 16.13 6.64
N SER A 117 6.42 16.89 6.48
CA SER A 117 6.83 17.90 7.48
C SER A 117 5.87 19.10 7.54
N LYS A 118 5.00 19.25 6.53
CA LYS A 118 4.06 20.36 6.34
C LYS A 118 2.63 19.84 6.04
N ARG A 119 2.01 19.20 7.03
CA ARG A 119 0.55 18.98 7.18
C ARG A 119 -0.26 18.81 5.86
N VAL A 120 -0.23 17.68 5.15
CA VAL A 120 -1.30 17.30 4.19
C VAL A 120 -1.34 15.76 3.99
N PHE A 121 -2.56 15.20 3.97
CA PHE A 121 -2.91 13.86 3.45
C PHE A 121 -2.99 13.94 1.91
N LEU A 122 -2.19 13.16 1.17
CA LEU A 122 -2.31 13.14 -0.30
C LEU A 122 -2.48 11.71 -0.82
N LEU A 123 -3.60 11.46 -1.46
CA LEU A 123 -3.89 10.27 -2.27
C LEU A 123 -3.30 10.53 -3.67
N LEU A 124 -2.18 9.88 -4.01
CA LEU A 124 -1.66 9.91 -5.38
C LEU A 124 -2.12 8.65 -6.11
N VAL A 125 -3.16 8.80 -6.93
CA VAL A 125 -3.50 7.82 -7.96
C VAL A 125 -2.77 8.26 -9.23
N ARG A 126 -1.78 7.48 -9.70
CA ARG A 126 -1.22 7.72 -11.04
C ARG A 126 -2.29 7.31 -12.07
N PRO A 127 -2.70 8.19 -12.99
CA PRO A 127 -3.57 7.77 -14.08
C PRO A 127 -2.81 6.76 -14.96
N ALA A 128 -3.45 5.63 -15.27
CA ALA A 128 -2.95 4.72 -16.30
C ALA A 128 -2.98 5.43 -17.67
N PRO A 129 -1.97 5.25 -18.54
CA PRO A 129 -2.04 5.74 -19.91
C PRO A 129 -3.14 4.96 -20.65
N LEU A 130 -3.91 5.70 -21.46
CA LEU A 130 -4.95 5.18 -22.37
C LEU A 130 -4.35 4.25 -23.43
#